data_AF-A0A126PB56-F1
#
_entry.id   AF-A0A126PB56-F1
#
_cell.length_a   1.000
_cell.length_b   1.000
_cell.length_c   1.000
_cell.angle_alpha   90.00
_cell.angle_beta   90.00
_cell.angle_gamma   90.00
#
_symmetry.space_group_name_H-M   'P 1'
#
loop_
_entity.id
_entity.type
_entity.pdbx_description
1 polymer ?
#
loop_
_entity_poly.entity_id
_entity_poly.type
_entity_poly.pdbx_seq_one_letter_code
_entity_poly.pdbx_strand_id
1 'polypeptide(L)'
;MLRPFRSASIKSIFGALLIIVACAASCKRDGGTARSATDPASATAVQSQLTVLRDSADAKWQAMVASDDQKIGITRLLLRELQQQPGSNSAQLGALAAANDHLKARRYTQTNLPSAQIDAYDAAQDSLLHALYPVAAPAGGAPSENARNFVEGLQQLDAGVASFRIQYDRAAKQYNAYLALHQADVAHFGGKYPVPQPLQLFELGAPQ
;
A
#
# COMPACT_ATOMS: atom_id res chain seq x y z
N MET A 1 11.37 -56.59 26.93
CA MET A 1 12.47 -56.73 25.95
C MET A 1 13.30 -55.45 25.94
N LEU A 2 14.61 -55.58 25.83
CA LEU A 2 15.68 -54.64 26.20
C LEU A 2 15.72 -53.29 25.44
N ARG A 3 16.18 -52.21 26.11
CA ARG A 3 16.85 -51.03 25.51
C ARG A 3 18.32 -51.38 25.18
N PRO A 4 19.03 -50.72 24.22
CA PRO A 4 19.73 -49.44 24.45
C PRO A 4 19.76 -48.50 23.20
N PHE A 5 19.83 -47.16 23.32
CA PHE A 5 21.00 -46.27 23.59
C PHE A 5 22.14 -46.31 22.56
N ARG A 6 22.45 -45.15 21.94
CA ARG A 6 23.78 -44.54 21.59
C ARG A 6 23.59 -43.52 20.46
N SER A 7 23.71 -42.20 20.67
CA SER A 7 24.90 -41.38 20.96
C SER A 7 25.82 -41.16 19.74
N ALA A 8 25.95 -39.90 19.31
CA ALA A 8 27.26 -39.31 19.00
C ALA A 8 27.17 -37.78 19.06
N SER A 9 27.64 -37.26 20.20
CA SER A 9 28.12 -35.89 20.39
C SER A 9 29.41 -35.71 19.60
N ILE A 10 29.57 -34.60 18.88
CA ILE A 10 30.90 -34.11 18.49
C ILE A 10 31.06 -32.72 19.08
N LYS A 11 31.80 -32.69 20.19
CA LYS A 11 32.41 -31.48 20.75
C LYS A 11 33.88 -31.47 20.37
N SER A 12 34.41 -30.24 20.30
CA SER A 12 35.84 -29.89 20.34
C SER A 12 36.55 -29.97 18.97
N ILE A 13 37.53 -29.13 18.62
CA ILE A 13 38.59 -28.49 19.40
C ILE A 13 39.02 -27.16 18.73
N PHE A 14 39.43 -26.22 19.57
CA PHE A 14 40.23 -25.02 19.32
C PHE A 14 41.34 -25.14 18.25
N GLY A 15 41.61 -24.03 17.56
CA GLY A 15 42.82 -23.86 16.77
C GLY A 15 43.02 -22.40 16.37
N ALA A 16 43.62 -21.62 17.26
CA ALA A 16 44.09 -20.28 16.97
C ALA A 16 45.18 -20.32 15.89
N LEU A 17 45.06 -19.48 14.86
CA LEU A 17 46.22 -19.04 14.09
C LEU A 17 46.18 -17.53 13.90
N LEU A 18 47.12 -16.91 14.60
CA LEU A 18 47.55 -15.54 14.57
C LEU A 18 48.32 -15.31 13.25
N ILE A 19 47.90 -14.37 12.39
CA ILE A 19 48.80 -13.78 11.38
C ILE A 19 48.84 -12.26 11.59
N ILE A 20 50.07 -11.83 11.84
CA ILE A 20 50.57 -10.51 12.16
C ILE A 20 50.90 -9.75 10.86
N VAL A 21 50.44 -8.50 10.81
CA VAL A 21 51.10 -7.27 10.28
C VAL A 21 51.54 -7.20 8.81
N ALA A 22 51.06 -6.13 8.15
CA ALA A 22 51.78 -5.10 7.35
C ALA A 22 50.87 -4.61 6.19
N CYS A 23 50.70 -3.34 5.84
CA CYS A 23 51.50 -2.14 6.04
C CYS A 23 50.59 -0.91 6.25
N ALA A 24 51.00 -0.04 7.17
CA ALA A 24 50.60 1.35 7.16
C ALA A 24 51.25 2.06 5.97
N ALA A 25 50.44 2.54 5.03
CA ALA A 25 50.82 3.54 4.05
C ALA A 25 49.58 4.37 3.66
N SER A 26 49.20 5.32 4.52
CA SER A 26 48.58 6.55 4.02
C SER A 26 48.63 7.65 5.07
N CYS A 27 49.77 8.31 5.14
CA CYS A 27 49.82 9.71 5.54
C CYS A 27 49.84 10.54 4.25
N LYS A 28 48.74 11.22 3.92
CA LYS A 28 48.83 12.63 3.55
C LYS A 28 47.49 13.32 3.75
N ARG A 29 47.52 14.30 4.66
CA ARG A 29 46.51 15.31 4.89
C ARG A 29 46.75 16.40 3.85
N ASP A 30 45.91 16.50 2.83
CA ASP A 30 45.79 17.69 2.00
C ASP A 30 44.44 18.34 2.33
N GLY A 31 44.50 19.48 3.01
CA GLY A 31 43.37 20.39 3.12
C GLY A 31 43.27 21.24 1.86
N GLY A 32 42.05 21.55 1.45
CA GLY A 32 41.77 22.59 0.47
C GLY A 32 41.07 22.10 -0.80
N THR A 33 39.81 22.52 -0.95
CA THR A 33 39.09 22.73 -2.22
C THR A 33 38.91 21.54 -3.16
N ALA A 34 37.82 20.80 -2.97
CA ALA A 34 36.79 20.59 -4.00
C ALA A 34 35.66 19.77 -3.37
N ARG A 35 34.48 20.36 -3.26
CA ARG A 35 33.24 19.58 -3.16
C ARG A 35 33.16 18.81 -4.48
N SER A 36 33.67 17.59 -4.47
CA SER A 36 33.74 16.73 -5.65
C SER A 36 32.38 16.71 -6.34
N ALA A 37 32.42 16.79 -7.67
CA ALA A 37 31.30 16.43 -8.52
C ALA A 37 30.71 15.11 -7.98
N THR A 38 29.41 15.11 -7.68
CA THR A 38 28.67 13.91 -7.29
C THR A 38 29.01 12.77 -8.25
N ASP A 39 29.45 11.64 -7.70
CA ASP A 39 29.81 10.46 -8.48
C ASP A 39 28.58 9.99 -9.30
N PRO A 40 28.64 9.92 -10.64
CA PRO A 40 27.52 9.45 -11.45
C PRO A 40 27.08 8.02 -11.09
N ALA A 41 27.98 7.20 -10.53
CA ALA A 41 27.61 5.89 -10.00
C ALA A 41 26.71 5.99 -8.76
N SER A 42 26.93 6.98 -7.88
CA SER A 42 26.07 7.22 -6.71
C SER A 42 24.71 7.77 -7.12
N ALA A 43 24.66 8.69 -8.09
CA ALA A 43 23.40 9.23 -8.61
C ALA A 43 22.54 8.14 -9.26
N THR A 44 23.15 7.24 -10.03
CA THR A 44 22.45 6.11 -10.66
C THR A 44 21.91 5.11 -9.61
N ALA A 45 22.69 4.85 -8.56
CA ALA A 45 22.26 3.99 -7.44
C ALA A 45 21.07 4.60 -6.67
N VAL A 46 21.15 5.90 -6.34
CA VAL A 46 20.06 6.64 -5.69
C VAL A 46 18.80 6.60 -6.55
N GLN A 47 18.94 6.82 -7.86
CA GLN A 47 17.82 6.74 -8.79
C GLN A 47 17.20 5.33 -8.80
N SER A 48 18.01 4.28 -8.92
CA SER A 48 17.52 2.90 -8.93
C SER A 48 16.75 2.57 -7.65
N GLN A 49 17.26 2.99 -6.49
CA GLN A 49 16.58 2.79 -5.21
C GLN A 49 15.27 3.59 -5.11
N LEU A 50 15.24 4.83 -5.59
CA LEU A 50 14.02 5.63 -5.67
C LEU A 50 12.96 4.96 -6.55
N THR A 51 13.36 4.38 -7.70
CA THR A 51 12.45 3.62 -8.56
C THR A 51 11.86 2.43 -7.83
N VAL A 52 12.69 1.60 -7.17
CA VAL A 52 12.20 0.43 -6.41
C VAL A 52 11.22 0.84 -5.30
N LEU A 53 11.54 1.90 -4.56
CA LEU A 53 10.64 2.41 -3.50
C LEU A 53 9.35 2.98 -4.08
N ARG A 54 9.42 3.65 -5.23
CA ARG A 54 8.25 4.18 -5.93
C ARG A 54 7.34 3.04 -6.41
N ASP A 55 7.90 2.04 -7.07
CA ASP A 55 7.17 0.87 -7.56
C ASP A 55 6.48 0.13 -6.41
N SER A 56 7.12 0.06 -5.23
CA SER A 56 6.51 -0.50 -4.03
C SER A 56 5.26 0.27 -3.59
N ALA A 57 5.34 1.60 -3.51
CA ALA A 57 4.20 2.44 -3.14
C ALA A 57 3.08 2.37 -4.20
N ASP A 58 3.43 2.36 -5.48
CA ASP A 58 2.49 2.23 -6.58
C ASP A 58 1.77 0.87 -6.55
N ALA A 59 2.48 -0.22 -6.26
CA ALA A 59 1.86 -1.53 -6.09
C ALA A 59 0.84 -1.57 -4.94
N LYS A 60 1.14 -0.93 -3.80
CA LYS A 60 0.21 -0.83 -2.67
C LYS A 60 -1.01 0.03 -2.99
N TRP A 61 -0.79 1.13 -3.70
CA TRP A 61 -1.87 1.97 -4.22
C TRP A 61 -2.79 1.19 -5.16
N GLN A 62 -2.24 0.46 -6.13
CA GLN A 62 -3.04 -0.32 -7.08
C GLN A 62 -3.83 -1.44 -6.39
N ALA A 63 -3.25 -2.08 -5.37
CA ALA A 63 -3.97 -3.10 -4.59
C ALA A 63 -5.21 -2.51 -3.88
N MET A 64 -5.09 -1.31 -3.31
CA MET A 64 -6.21 -0.59 -2.71
C MET A 64 -7.29 -0.25 -3.76
N VAL A 65 -6.88 0.34 -4.88
CA VAL A 65 -7.79 0.71 -6.00
C VAL A 65 -8.52 -0.51 -6.54
N ALA A 66 -7.83 -1.64 -6.68
CA ALA A 66 -8.41 -2.90 -7.12
C ALA A 66 -9.45 -3.43 -6.12
N SER A 67 -9.16 -3.36 -4.82
CA SER A 67 -10.12 -3.71 -3.77
C SER A 67 -11.39 -2.85 -3.85
N ASP A 68 -11.26 -1.54 -4.03
CA ASP A 68 -12.42 -0.66 -4.19
C ASP A 68 -13.20 -0.94 -5.47
N ASP A 69 -12.52 -1.21 -6.59
CA ASP A 69 -13.18 -1.58 -7.85
C ASP A 69 -13.93 -2.92 -7.69
N GLN A 70 -13.38 -3.87 -6.92
CA GLN A 70 -14.06 -5.12 -6.59
C GLN A 70 -15.31 -4.88 -5.74
N LYS A 71 -15.26 -4.00 -4.72
CA LYS A 71 -16.44 -3.61 -3.94
C LYS A 71 -17.55 -3.04 -4.82
N ILE A 72 -17.22 -2.11 -5.71
CA ILE A 72 -18.18 -1.50 -6.64
C ILE A 72 -18.79 -2.56 -7.57
N GLY A 73 -17.97 -3.50 -8.04
CA GLY A 73 -18.41 -4.62 -8.88
C GLY A 73 -19.36 -5.58 -8.17
N ILE A 74 -19.01 -6.02 -6.96
CA ILE A 74 -19.84 -6.91 -6.13
C ILE A 74 -21.15 -6.22 -5.74
N THR A 75 -21.10 -4.94 -5.38
CA THR A 75 -22.31 -4.15 -5.08
C THR A 75 -23.27 -4.14 -6.28
N ARG A 76 -22.74 -3.97 -7.50
CA ARG A 76 -23.56 -4.03 -8.72
C ARG A 76 -24.16 -5.41 -8.97
N LEU A 77 -23.42 -6.49 -8.67
CA LEU A 77 -23.94 -7.86 -8.76
C LEU A 77 -25.06 -8.11 -7.74
N LEU A 78 -24.86 -7.69 -6.49
CA LEU A 78 -25.85 -7.79 -5.43
C LEU A 78 -27.13 -7.02 -5.77
N LEU A 79 -27.01 -5.78 -6.25
CA LEU A 79 -28.18 -4.99 -6.64
C LEU A 79 -29.00 -5.66 -7.75
N ARG A 80 -28.35 -6.30 -8.74
CA ARG A 80 -29.06 -7.08 -9.77
C ARG A 80 -29.74 -8.31 -9.20
N GLU A 81 -29.08 -9.03 -8.31
CA GLU A 81 -29.66 -10.19 -7.61
C GLU A 81 -30.91 -9.78 -6.81
N LEU A 82 -30.86 -8.64 -6.12
CA LEU A 82 -31.99 -8.11 -5.35
C LEU A 82 -33.15 -7.64 -6.23
N GLN A 83 -32.88 -7.10 -7.41
CA GLN A 83 -33.92 -6.71 -8.37
C GLN A 83 -34.75 -7.91 -8.87
N GLN A 84 -34.18 -9.12 -8.84
CA GLN A 84 -34.87 -10.34 -9.26
C GLN A 84 -35.76 -10.93 -8.15
N GLN A 85 -35.66 -10.42 -6.91
CA GLN A 85 -36.42 -10.96 -5.79
C GLN A 85 -37.87 -10.46 -5.78
N PRO A 86 -38.84 -11.33 -5.42
CA PRO A 86 -40.23 -10.92 -5.24
C PRO A 86 -40.38 -9.80 -4.20
N GLY A 87 -41.20 -8.79 -4.52
CA GLY A 87 -41.46 -7.67 -3.60
C GLY A 87 -40.32 -6.65 -3.49
N SER A 88 -39.32 -6.72 -4.38
CA SER A 88 -38.23 -5.75 -4.42
C SER A 88 -38.72 -4.32 -4.72
N ASN A 89 -38.15 -3.33 -4.03
CA ASN A 89 -38.42 -1.92 -4.28
C ASN A 89 -37.49 -1.40 -5.38
N SER A 90 -37.97 -1.40 -6.63
CA SER A 90 -37.19 -1.01 -7.81
C SER A 90 -36.66 0.42 -7.73
N ALA A 91 -37.41 1.35 -7.15
CA ALA A 91 -36.98 2.74 -7.00
C ALA A 91 -35.81 2.85 -6.01
N GLN A 92 -35.89 2.16 -4.87
CA GLN A 92 -34.80 2.12 -3.88
C GLN A 92 -33.54 1.47 -4.47
N LEU A 93 -33.68 0.31 -5.13
CA LEU A 93 -32.56 -0.38 -5.75
C LEU A 93 -31.93 0.44 -6.89
N GLY A 94 -32.74 1.19 -7.65
CA GLY A 94 -32.26 2.13 -8.66
C GLY A 94 -31.43 3.27 -8.08
N ALA A 95 -31.87 3.86 -6.96
CA ALA A 95 -31.12 4.89 -6.26
C ALA A 95 -29.76 4.38 -5.73
N LEU A 96 -29.74 3.17 -5.16
CA LEU A 96 -28.50 2.53 -4.70
C LEU A 96 -27.55 2.21 -5.86
N ALA A 97 -28.09 1.77 -7.01
CA ALA A 97 -27.29 1.53 -8.21
C ALA A 97 -26.63 2.81 -8.73
N ALA A 98 -27.38 3.91 -8.83
CA ALA A 98 -26.84 5.21 -9.22
C ALA A 98 -25.75 5.68 -8.25
N ALA A 99 -25.97 5.55 -6.94
CA ALA A 99 -24.97 5.90 -5.93
C ALA A 99 -23.67 5.08 -6.10
N ASN A 100 -23.78 3.77 -6.34
CA ASN A 100 -22.63 2.91 -6.62
C ASN A 100 -21.86 3.32 -7.88
N ASP A 101 -22.56 3.67 -8.96
CA ASP A 101 -21.94 4.07 -10.22
C ASP A 101 -21.18 5.41 -10.11
N HIS A 102 -21.59 6.28 -9.19
CA HIS A 102 -20.89 7.53 -8.91
C HIS A 102 -19.63 7.38 -8.05
N LEU A 103 -19.42 6.25 -7.35
CA LEU A 103 -18.27 6.09 -6.45
C LEU A 103 -16.94 6.24 -7.17
N LYS A 104 -16.77 5.60 -8.33
CA LYS A 104 -15.48 5.63 -9.05
C LYS A 104 -15.07 7.05 -9.46
N ALA A 105 -16.04 7.90 -9.79
CA ALA A 105 -15.80 9.30 -10.15
C ALA A 105 -15.45 10.19 -8.94
N ARG A 106 -15.88 9.80 -7.73
CA ARG A 106 -15.58 10.54 -6.48
C ARG A 106 -14.25 10.17 -5.85
N ARG A 107 -13.72 8.98 -6.18
CA ARG A 107 -12.47 8.47 -5.60
C ARG A 107 -11.33 9.46 -5.82
N TYR A 108 -10.57 9.70 -4.76
CA TYR A 108 -9.33 10.47 -4.78
C TYR A 108 -8.23 9.74 -5.60
N THR A 109 -7.14 10.44 -5.92
CA THR A 109 -6.02 9.87 -6.71
C THR A 109 -4.73 9.93 -5.91
N GLN A 110 -3.71 9.16 -6.29
CA GLN A 110 -2.43 9.13 -5.57
C GLN A 110 -1.74 10.50 -5.49
N THR A 111 -2.02 11.38 -6.45
CA THR A 111 -1.50 12.75 -6.53
C THR A 111 -2.46 13.80 -5.95
N ASN A 112 -3.63 13.37 -5.47
CA ASN A 112 -4.68 14.23 -4.93
C ASN A 112 -5.40 13.48 -3.80
N LEU A 113 -4.80 13.51 -2.61
CA LEU A 113 -5.25 12.88 -1.35
C LEU A 113 -5.59 13.91 -0.26
N PRO A 114 -6.33 15.02 -0.51
CA PRO A 114 -6.71 15.92 0.57
C PRO A 114 -7.70 15.21 1.51
N SER A 115 -7.57 15.44 2.82
CA SER A 115 -8.46 14.86 3.85
C SER A 115 -9.94 14.95 3.45
N ALA A 116 -10.38 16.13 3.03
CA ALA A 116 -11.78 16.36 2.65
C ALA A 116 -12.27 15.44 1.52
N GLN A 117 -11.41 15.06 0.57
CA GLN A 117 -11.79 14.16 -0.51
C GLN A 117 -11.78 12.68 -0.08
N ILE A 118 -10.86 12.31 0.82
CA ILE A 118 -10.87 11.00 1.46
C ILE A 118 -12.17 10.85 2.26
N ASP A 119 -12.46 11.81 3.14
CA ASP A 119 -13.66 11.83 3.99
C ASP A 119 -14.95 11.79 3.15
N ALA A 120 -15.02 12.57 2.06
CA ALA A 120 -16.17 12.58 1.18
C ALA A 120 -16.38 11.24 0.43
N TYR A 121 -15.29 10.57 0.06
CA TYR A 121 -15.36 9.25 -0.58
C TYR A 121 -15.81 8.18 0.42
N ASP A 122 -15.22 8.17 1.62
CA ASP A 122 -15.53 7.20 2.67
C ASP A 122 -16.98 7.35 3.13
N ALA A 123 -17.43 8.58 3.37
CA ALA A 123 -18.82 8.85 3.72
C ALA A 123 -19.80 8.37 2.64
N ALA A 124 -19.42 8.47 1.35
CA ALA A 124 -20.25 7.97 0.25
C ALA A 124 -20.30 6.43 0.20
N GLN A 125 -19.18 5.75 0.45
CA GLN A 125 -19.16 4.28 0.55
C GLN A 125 -19.97 3.79 1.76
N ASP A 126 -19.75 4.37 2.93
CA ASP A 126 -20.44 4.01 4.17
C ASP A 126 -21.95 4.23 4.03
N SER A 127 -22.37 5.38 3.49
CA SER A 127 -23.79 5.67 3.27
C SER A 127 -24.44 4.66 2.33
N LEU A 128 -23.74 4.26 1.26
CA LEU A 128 -24.24 3.25 0.33
C LEU A 128 -24.40 1.89 1.02
N LEU A 129 -23.36 1.40 1.71
CA LEU A 129 -23.37 0.09 2.34
C LEU A 129 -24.39 0.04 3.49
N HIS A 130 -24.49 1.10 4.29
CA HIS A 130 -25.47 1.22 5.36
C HIS A 130 -26.91 1.14 4.84
N ALA A 131 -27.19 1.76 3.68
CA ALA A 131 -28.51 1.68 3.05
C ALA A 131 -28.76 0.33 2.34
N LEU A 132 -27.70 -0.32 1.83
CA LEU A 132 -27.78 -1.57 1.09
C LEU A 132 -28.01 -2.78 2.00
N TYR A 133 -27.28 -2.91 3.10
CA TYR A 133 -27.31 -4.14 3.92
C TYR A 133 -28.70 -4.50 4.47
N PRO A 134 -29.54 -3.56 4.96
CA PRO A 134 -30.89 -3.89 5.40
C PRO A 134 -31.79 -4.44 4.29
N VAL A 135 -31.54 -4.04 3.04
CA VAL A 135 -32.26 -4.53 1.85
C VAL A 135 -31.71 -5.89 1.41
N ALA A 136 -30.40 -6.08 1.53
CA ALA A 136 -29.72 -7.29 1.10
C ALA A 136 -29.85 -8.46 2.09
N ALA A 137 -30.08 -8.18 3.37
CA ALA A 137 -30.24 -9.17 4.43
C ALA A 137 -31.31 -8.72 5.46
N PRO A 138 -32.59 -8.60 5.06
CA PRO A 138 -33.66 -8.21 5.97
C PRO A 138 -33.73 -9.18 7.17
N ALA A 139 -33.81 -8.64 8.38
CA ALA A 139 -33.77 -9.41 9.63
C ALA A 139 -32.58 -10.37 9.77
N GLY A 140 -31.46 -10.10 9.07
CA GLY A 140 -30.25 -10.93 9.08
C GLY A 140 -30.28 -12.11 8.11
N GLY A 141 -31.36 -12.28 7.33
CA GLY A 141 -31.47 -13.33 6.31
C GLY A 141 -31.40 -12.75 4.90
N ALA A 142 -30.38 -13.15 4.12
CA ALA A 142 -30.33 -12.80 2.71
C ALA A 142 -31.41 -13.55 1.92
N PRO A 143 -32.00 -12.94 0.87
CA PRO A 143 -33.07 -13.54 0.09
C PRO A 143 -32.61 -14.72 -0.80
N SER A 144 -31.31 -14.82 -1.05
CA SER A 144 -30.69 -15.93 -1.77
C SER A 144 -29.28 -16.21 -1.25
N GLU A 145 -28.76 -17.40 -1.56
CA GLU A 145 -27.36 -17.74 -1.26
C GLU A 145 -26.37 -16.81 -1.97
N ASN A 146 -26.66 -16.43 -3.21
CA ASN A 146 -25.84 -15.46 -3.95
C ASN A 146 -25.80 -14.11 -3.23
N ALA A 147 -26.96 -13.60 -2.80
CA ALA A 147 -27.05 -12.35 -2.06
C ALA A 147 -26.24 -12.41 -0.76
N ARG A 148 -26.33 -13.53 -0.02
CA ARG A 148 -25.51 -13.78 1.18
C ARG A 148 -24.02 -13.70 0.86
N ASN A 149 -23.56 -14.44 -0.15
CA ASN A 149 -22.15 -14.51 -0.53
C ASN A 149 -21.61 -13.13 -0.96
N PHE A 150 -22.42 -12.32 -1.65
CA PHE A 150 -22.05 -10.95 -1.99
C PHE A 150 -21.96 -10.05 -0.77
N VAL A 151 -22.90 -10.14 0.18
CA VAL A 151 -22.85 -9.37 1.43
C VAL A 151 -21.60 -9.72 2.23
N GLU A 152 -21.31 -11.01 2.41
CA GLU A 152 -20.11 -11.47 3.12
C GLU A 152 -18.82 -10.99 2.43
N GLY A 153 -18.76 -11.08 1.10
CA GLY A 153 -17.62 -10.57 0.32
C GLY A 153 -17.44 -9.05 0.45
N LEU A 154 -18.54 -8.28 0.46
CA LEU A 154 -18.49 -6.83 0.69
C LEU A 154 -17.95 -6.50 2.08
N GLN A 155 -18.44 -7.18 3.12
CA GLN A 155 -17.98 -6.97 4.50
C GLN A 155 -16.47 -7.26 4.65
N GLN A 156 -15.98 -8.32 4.01
CA GLN A 156 -14.55 -8.67 4.03
C GLN A 156 -13.68 -7.60 3.35
N LEU A 157 -14.09 -7.13 2.16
CA LEU A 157 -13.38 -6.05 1.46
C LEU A 157 -13.43 -4.75 2.26
N ASP A 158 -14.54 -4.50 2.96
CA ASP A 158 -14.74 -3.29 3.73
C ASP A 158 -13.84 -3.21 4.96
N ALA A 159 -13.74 -4.31 5.69
CA ALA A 159 -12.80 -4.44 6.80
C ALA A 159 -11.33 -4.26 6.38
N GLY A 160 -10.99 -4.45 5.11
CA GLY A 160 -9.64 -4.37 4.57
C GLY A 160 -9.12 -2.95 4.29
N VAL A 161 -9.99 -1.93 4.19
CA VAL A 161 -9.61 -0.58 3.69
C VAL A 161 -8.47 0.04 4.49
N ALA A 162 -8.57 0.03 5.81
CA ALA A 162 -7.56 0.60 6.69
C ALA A 162 -6.19 -0.05 6.48
N SER A 163 -6.15 -1.37 6.28
CA SER A 163 -4.90 -2.11 6.05
C SER A 163 -4.23 -1.69 4.74
N PHE A 164 -5.00 -1.49 3.67
CA PHE A 164 -4.45 -1.01 2.39
C PHE A 164 -3.82 0.37 2.53
N ARG A 165 -4.49 1.31 3.21
CA ARG A 165 -3.98 2.66 3.45
C ARG A 165 -2.70 2.67 4.29
N ILE A 166 -2.66 1.88 5.36
CA ILE A 166 -1.47 1.72 6.20
C ILE A 166 -0.29 1.16 5.40
N GLN A 167 -0.54 0.17 4.54
CA GLN A 167 0.51 -0.42 3.69
C GLN A 167 1.04 0.58 2.66
N TYR A 168 0.16 1.37 2.05
CA TYR A 168 0.54 2.45 1.16
C TYR A 168 1.37 3.51 1.89
N ASP A 169 0.88 4.04 3.02
CA ASP A 169 1.57 5.08 3.79
C ASP A 169 2.95 4.61 4.26
N ARG A 170 3.09 3.35 4.66
CA ARG A 170 4.39 2.78 5.00
C ARG A 170 5.37 2.84 3.83
N ALA A 171 4.95 2.43 2.63
CA ALA A 171 5.80 2.44 1.44
C ALA A 171 6.10 3.89 0.99
N ALA A 172 5.09 4.77 0.99
CA ALA A 172 5.22 6.18 0.66
C ALA A 172 6.18 6.91 1.62
N LYS A 173 6.11 6.63 2.93
CA LYS A 173 7.06 7.16 3.92
C LYS A 173 8.49 6.71 3.68
N GLN A 174 8.71 5.45 3.31
CA GLN A 174 10.05 4.96 2.96
C GLN A 174 10.60 5.69 1.73
N TYR A 175 9.78 5.85 0.69
CA TYR A 175 10.14 6.63 -0.50
C TYR A 175 10.45 8.09 -0.14
N ASN A 176 9.56 8.76 0.61
CA ASN A 176 9.72 10.16 1.01
C ASN A 176 10.96 10.39 1.87
N ALA A 177 11.24 9.49 2.83
CA ALA A 177 12.43 9.58 3.67
C ALA A 177 13.72 9.41 2.85
N TYR A 178 13.73 8.48 1.89
CA TYR A 178 14.88 8.28 1.01
C TYR A 178 15.09 9.48 0.08
N LEU A 179 14.01 10.03 -0.48
CA LEU A 179 14.05 11.25 -1.31
C LEU A 179 14.62 12.45 -0.53
N ALA A 180 14.19 12.64 0.72
CA ALA A 180 14.69 13.72 1.56
C ALA A 180 16.19 13.55 1.91
N LEU A 181 16.62 12.33 2.25
CA LEU A 181 18.01 12.03 2.58
C LEU A 181 18.96 12.30 1.39
N HIS A 182 18.50 12.02 0.18
CA HIS A 182 19.30 12.13 -1.05
C HIS A 182 18.96 13.35 -1.90
N GLN A 183 18.35 14.38 -1.32
CA GLN A 183 17.91 15.56 -2.08
C GLN A 183 19.05 16.22 -2.87
N ALA A 184 20.27 16.23 -2.31
CA ALA A 184 21.46 16.74 -3.00
C ALA A 184 21.80 15.92 -4.25
N ASP A 185 21.76 14.59 -4.16
CA ASP A 185 22.03 13.68 -5.28
C ASP A 185 20.94 13.79 -6.36
N VAL A 186 19.69 13.95 -5.93
CA VAL A 186 18.51 14.09 -6.80
C VAL A 186 18.53 15.40 -7.59
N ALA A 187 19.04 16.50 -7.00
CA ALA A 187 19.19 17.78 -7.70
C ALA A 187 20.15 17.68 -8.92
N HIS A 188 21.02 16.68 -8.94
CA HIS A 188 21.97 16.42 -10.01
C HIS A 188 21.48 15.42 -11.07
N PHE A 189 20.25 14.90 -10.96
CA PHE A 189 19.69 13.96 -11.94
C PHE A 189 19.64 14.51 -13.38
N GLY A 190 19.69 15.83 -13.55
CA GLY A 190 19.74 16.47 -14.87
C GLY A 190 18.49 16.21 -15.72
N GLY A 191 18.39 16.87 -16.89
CA GLY A 191 17.18 16.85 -17.74
C GLY A 191 16.77 15.49 -18.33
N LYS A 192 17.43 14.39 -17.96
CA LYS A 192 17.13 13.03 -18.41
C LYS A 192 16.06 12.33 -17.56
N TYR A 193 15.85 12.76 -16.32
CA TYR A 193 14.91 12.13 -15.39
C TYR A 193 13.90 13.13 -14.83
N PRO A 194 12.62 12.72 -14.68
CA PRO A 194 11.64 13.56 -14.02
C PRO A 194 12.07 13.78 -12.55
N VAL A 195 11.91 15.01 -12.07
CA VAL A 195 12.24 15.37 -10.69
C VAL A 195 11.31 14.58 -9.75
N PRO A 196 11.84 13.67 -8.91
CA PRO A 196 11.03 12.91 -7.98
C PRO A 196 10.33 13.86 -6.99
N GLN A 197 9.03 13.64 -6.78
CA GLN A 197 8.22 14.42 -5.85
C GLN A 197 7.76 13.54 -4.70
N PRO A 198 7.68 14.06 -3.46
CA PRO A 198 7.11 13.33 -2.35
C PRO A 198 5.70 12.80 -2.67
N LEU A 199 5.43 11.59 -2.21
CA LEU A 199 4.11 10.99 -2.22
C LEU A 199 3.24 11.58 -1.10
N GLN A 200 1.96 11.81 -1.40
CA GLN A 200 0.98 12.16 -0.38
C GLN A 200 0.67 10.93 0.49
N LEU A 201 0.21 11.17 1.72
CA LEU A 201 -0.11 10.14 2.71
C LEU A 201 -1.60 10.22 3.05
N PHE A 202 -2.17 9.12 3.53
CA PHE A 202 -3.53 9.07 4.10
C PHE A 202 -3.58 9.66 5.51
N GLU A 203 -2.49 9.57 6.27
CA GLU A 203 -2.43 10.18 7.59
C GLU A 203 -2.72 11.69 7.56
N LEU A 204 -3.61 12.14 8.45
CA LEU A 204 -3.84 13.55 8.71
C LEU A 204 -2.50 14.20 9.09
N GLY A 205 -2.08 15.15 8.26
CA GLY A 205 -0.72 15.68 8.16
C GLY A 205 0.08 15.66 9.46
N ALA A 206 1.20 14.94 9.45
CA ALA A 206 2.32 15.35 10.29
C ALA A 206 2.70 16.78 9.86
N PRO A 207 2.91 17.72 10.80
CA PRO A 207 3.39 19.04 10.43
C PRO A 207 4.71 18.90 9.68
N GLN A 208 4.79 19.53 8.51
CA GLN A 208 6.07 19.78 7.85
C GLN A 208 6.88 20.79 8.65
#